data_AF-A0A951M6J7-F1
#
_entry.id   AF-A0A951M6J7-F1
#
_cell.length_a   1.000
_cell.length_b   1.000
_cell.length_c   1.000
_cell.angle_alpha   90.00
_cell.angle_beta   90.00
_cell.angle_gamma   90.00
#
_symmetry.space_group_name_H-M   'P 1'
#
loop_
_entity.id
_entity.type
_entity.pdbx_description
1 polymer ?
#
loop_
_entity_poly.entity_id
_entity_poly.type
_entity_poly.pdbx_seq_one_letter_code
_entity_poly.pdbx_strand_id
1 'polypeptide(L)' 'MTKHEQTDVIAWVFSHACRALGSQAEAHEFMITPHPELEGRTPIEVAETDGGTLRVEKILNALEHGLAL' A
#
# COMPACT_ATOMS: atom_id res chain seq x y z
N MET A 1 -3.93 -14.95 8.42
CA MET A 1 -2.80 -14.94 7.47
C MET A 1 -1.56 -15.51 8.15
N THR A 2 -0.84 -16.42 7.50
CA THR A 2 0.47 -16.92 7.93
C THR A 2 1.56 -15.90 7.63
N LYS A 3 2.75 -16.05 8.24
CA LYS A 3 3.88 -15.12 8.02
C LYS A 3 4.37 -15.08 6.56
N HIS A 4 4.30 -16.21 5.85
CA HIS A 4 4.67 -16.26 4.43
C HIS A 4 3.65 -15.50 3.58
N GLU A 5 2.36 -15.75 3.79
CA GLU A 5 1.28 -15.00 3.11
C GLU A 5 1.38 -13.49 3.38
N GLN A 6 1.74 -13.08 4.60
CA GLN A 6 2.00 -11.66 4.91
C GLN A 6 3.16 -11.09 4.09
N THR A 7 4.26 -11.83 3.98
CA THR A 7 5.43 -11.39 3.22
C THR A 7 5.09 -11.22 1.74
N ASP A 8 4.34 -12.17 1.17
CA ASP A 8 3.91 -12.13 -0.23
C ASP A 8 2.96 -10.95 -0.49
N VAL A 9 2.02 -10.69 0.42
CA VAL A 9 1.12 -9.52 0.34
C VAL A 9 1.91 -8.22 0.35
N ILE A 10 2.85 -8.05 1.28
CA ILE A 10 3.65 -6.82 1.36
C ILE A 10 4.52 -6.63 0.11
N ALA A 11 5.15 -7.70 -0.39
CA ALA A 11 5.94 -7.64 -1.62
C ALA A 11 5.08 -7.22 -2.83
N TRP A 12 3.86 -7.74 -2.92
CA TRP A 12 2.92 -7.39 -3.98
C TRP A 12 2.47 -5.93 -3.89
N VAL A 13 2.04 -5.46 -2.70
CA VAL A 13 1.63 -4.06 -2.48
C VAL A 13 2.80 -3.10 -2.77
N PHE A 14 4.01 -3.44 -2.34
CA PHE A 14 5.20 -2.64 -2.60
C PHE A 14 5.51 -2.52 -4.10
N SER A 15 5.35 -3.61 -4.86
CA SER A 15 5.51 -3.61 -6.31
C SER A 15 4.49 -2.69 -7.01
N HIS A 16 3.24 -2.69 -6.54
CA HIS A 16 2.22 -1.76 -7.03
C HIS A 16 2.58 -0.31 -6.67
N ALA A 17 3.02 -0.04 -5.44
CA ALA A 17 3.47 1.29 -5.04
C ALA A 17 4.62 1.81 -5.92
N CYS A 18 5.58 0.96 -6.28
CA CYS A 18 6.67 1.34 -7.21
C CYS A 18 6.15 1.77 -8.58
N ARG A 19 5.12 1.10 -9.09
CA ARG A 19 4.48 1.47 -10.38
C ARG A 19 3.71 2.77 -10.27
N ALA A 20 2.92 2.94 -9.20
CA ALA A 20 2.07 4.11 -9.00
C ALA A 20 2.87 5.39 -8.74
N LEU A 21 4.00 5.28 -8.02
CA LEU A 21 4.80 6.42 -7.58
C LEU A 21 6.07 6.66 -8.41
N GLY A 22 6.51 5.65 -9.17
CA GLY A 22 7.62 5.80 -10.14
C GLY A 22 9.00 5.48 -9.58
N SER A 23 9.16 5.32 -8.25
CA SER A 23 10.43 4.89 -7.65
C SER A 23 10.25 4.01 -6.42
N GLN A 24 11.27 3.21 -6.09
CA GLN A 24 11.29 2.43 -4.85
C GLN A 24 11.38 3.31 -3.60
N ALA A 25 12.01 4.48 -3.72
CA ALA A 25 12.16 5.42 -2.60
C ALA A 25 10.80 5.99 -2.20
N GLU A 26 10.01 6.45 -3.17
CA GLU A 26 8.65 6.96 -2.94
C GLU A 26 7.71 5.85 -2.49
N ALA A 27 7.83 4.64 -3.06
CA ALA A 27 7.08 3.47 -2.60
C ALA A 27 7.38 3.14 -1.14
N HIS A 28 8.65 3.16 -0.74
CA HIS A 28 9.04 2.93 0.64
C HIS A 28 8.48 4.01 1.57
N GLU A 29 8.62 5.29 1.22
CA GLU A 29 8.07 6.40 1.99
C GLU A 29 6.56 6.28 2.16
N PHE A 30 5.82 6.00 1.07
CA PHE A 30 4.38 5.75 1.12
C PHE A 30 4.03 4.63 2.10
N MET A 31 4.72 3.48 2.01
CA MET A 31 4.38 2.30 2.81
C MET A 31 4.51 2.50 4.32
N ILE A 32 5.39 3.40 4.77
CA ILE A 32 5.65 3.67 6.19
C ILE A 32 5.06 4.99 6.69
N THR A 33 4.45 5.78 5.81
CA THR A 33 3.88 7.08 6.17
C THR A 33 2.41 6.92 6.53
N PRO A 34 1.96 7.43 7.69
CA PRO A 34 0.54 7.54 8.04
C PRO A 34 -0.29 8.16 6.91
N HIS A 35 -1.33 7.45 6.46
CA HIS A 35 -2.16 7.92 5.35
C HIS A 35 -3.56 8.35 5.84
N PRO A 36 -4.07 9.53 5.43
CA PRO A 36 -5.40 10.02 5.84
C PRO A 36 -6.55 9.04 5.53
N GLU A 37 -6.59 8.49 4.30
CA GLU A 37 -7.58 7.48 3.87
C GLU A 37 -7.48 6.13 4.62
N LEU A 38 -6.42 5.95 5.39
CA LEU A 38 -6.18 4.80 6.25
C LEU A 38 -6.34 5.13 7.73
N GLU A 39 -7.09 6.19 8.04
CA GLU A 39 -7.37 6.62 9.42
C GLU A 39 -6.08 6.95 10.20
N GLY A 40 -5.06 7.45 9.48
CA GLY A 40 -3.75 7.77 10.06
C GLY A 40 -2.85 6.56 10.30
N ARG A 41 -3.22 5.37 9.82
CA ARG A 41 -2.35 4.18 9.83
C ARG A 41 -1.46 4.15 8.59
N THR A 42 -0.36 3.43 8.68
CA THR A 42 0.53 3.22 7.52
C THR A 42 -0.03 2.15 6.58
N PRO A 43 0.26 2.23 5.27
CA PRO A 43 -0.15 1.18 4.33
C PRO A 43 0.36 -0.21 4.71
N ILE A 44 1.58 -0.34 5.27
CA ILE A 44 2.10 -1.65 5.70
C ILE A 44 1.26 -2.24 6.84
N GLU A 45 0.92 -1.45 7.87
CA GLU A 45 0.08 -1.92 8.99
C GLU A 45 -1.33 -2.30 8.54
N VAL A 46 -1.88 -1.61 7.53
CA VAL A 46 -3.22 -1.91 7.00
C VAL A 46 -3.19 -3.15 6.11
N ALA A 47 -2.20 -3.28 5.22
CA ALA A 47 -2.11 -4.42 4.29
C ALA A 47 -2.00 -5.78 5.00
N GLU A 48 -1.49 -5.82 6.23
CA GLU A 48 -1.39 -7.04 7.05
C GLU A 48 -2.71 -7.47 7.72
N THR A 49 -3.76 -6.64 7.63
CA THR A 49 -5.07 -6.93 8.22
C THR A 49 -6.04 -7.56 7.22
N ASP A 50 -7.01 -8.32 7.72
CA ASP A 50 -8.05 -8.93 6.88
C ASP A 50 -8.82 -7.87 6.10
N GLY A 51 -8.71 -7.91 4.76
CA GLY A 51 -9.33 -6.95 3.86
C GLY A 51 -8.62 -5.59 3.75
N GLY A 52 -7.54 -5.38 4.50
CA GLY A 52 -6.78 -4.12 4.47
C GLY A 52 -5.95 -3.94 3.19
N THR A 53 -5.46 -5.03 2.58
CA THR A 53 -4.76 -4.98 1.28
C THR A 53 -5.59 -4.24 0.22
N LEU A 54 -6.88 -4.57 0.09
CA LEU A 54 -7.77 -3.95 -0.89
C LEU A 54 -7.95 -2.44 -0.65
N ARG A 55 -7.85 -1.97 0.60
CA ARG A 55 -7.92 -0.53 0.92
C ARG A 55 -6.67 0.18 0.39
N VAL A 56 -5.49 -0.39 0.63
CA VAL A 56 -4.22 0.16 0.13
C VAL A 56 -4.18 0.14 -1.40
N GLU A 57 -4.64 -0.94 -2.02
CA GLU A 57 -4.74 -1.06 -3.48
C GLU A 57 -5.60 0.03 -4.12
N LYS A 58 -6.71 0.41 -3.49
CA LYS A 58 -7.58 1.47 -4.02
C LYS A 58 -6.85 2.81 -4.07
N ILE A 59 -6.08 3.13 -3.04
CA ILE A 59 -5.25 4.34 -3.00
C ILE A 59 -4.19 4.27 -4.11
N LEU A 60 -3.47 3.14 -4.22
CA LEU A 60 -2.43 2.97 -5.25
C LEU A 60 -2.99 3.01 -6.68
N ASN A 61 -4.16 2.43 -6.92
CA ASN A 61 -4.86 2.54 -8.21
C ASN A 61 -5.26 3.97 -8.53
N ALA A 62 -5.75 4.72 -7.53
CA ALA A 62 -6.10 6.12 -7.73
C ALA A 62 -4.85 6.95 -8.09
N LEU A 63 -3.74 6.75 -7.38
CA LEU A 63 -2.46 7.40 -7.67
C LEU A 63 -1.94 7.03 -9.07
N GLU A 64 -1.94 5.75 -9.43
CA GLU A 64 -1.46 5.25 -10.73
C GLU A 64 -2.24 5.84 -11.91
N HIS A 65 -3.53 6.09 -11.72
CA HIS A 65 -4.41 6.61 -12.77
C HIS A 65 -4.73 8.11 -12.64
N GLY A 66 -4.11 8.81 -11.69
CA GLY A 66 -4.35 10.24 -11.45
C GLY A 66 -5.78 10.58 -11.03
N LEU A 67 -6.44 9.66 -10.31
CA LEU A 67 -7.78 9.84 -9.75
C LEU A 67 -7.71 10.56 -8.40
N ALA A 68 -8.83 11.14 -7.98
CA ALA A 68 -8.96 11.71 -6.65
C ALA A 68 -8.98 10.61 -5.57
N LEU A 69 -8.41 10.93 -4.41
CA LEU A 69 -8.46 10.15 -3.18
C LEU A 69 -9.63 10.61 -2.30
#